data_AF-A0A8D9E586-F1
#
_entry.id   AF-A0A8D9E586-F1
#
_cell.length_a   1.000
_cell.length_b   1.000
_cell.length_c   1.000
_cell.angle_alpha   90.00
_cell.angle_beta   90.00
_cell.angle_gamma   90.00
#
_symmetry.space_group_name_H-M   'P 1'
#
loop_
_entity.id
_entity.type
_entity.pdbx_description
1 polymer ?
#
loop_
_entity_poly.entity_id
_entity_poly.type
_entity_poly.pdbx_seq_one_letter_code
_entity_poly.pdbx_strand_id
1 'polypeptide(L)'
;VKLCTCNIDMINLLNIGQVLVELLSSETINIKLFHAACEGVRILCETDNTEYMQHVSRISSNRHILDHMFEILGTGEVESGYKTSIGRLLFVLMNDDIFCKDMNNETQDHNQSDTTLSRSGTLLVLDKDRIRIMLGIGLDSEDNELSSIMLRCVYKLTKGYACIGDKQIDTIIKYFRYNQKNQTNSKTEILLEILNISLSRPAVANFFIKNSCLQVVDEWMKDQSDPELLIAYGNLLLNACQYTPLSQIINELKTFQWMNKHNLCQDEPLWNHIISRLLSINLSLKFAFNNTLDVMNITSEGFYVFQHLKHVNLFDFPSLGKILRENDKNKIVYVFTRDQNVSFRDKHIEKYIADISILLRDSNHISLKTSMPMSEHSLLLSNPEESEQFDVEMKLNMKQDLEIIATYVRNQMIGHEDHDQIDQDLLDEHLEEIITEHNSNVIPIGHVKIGLQFERSLLFKILCDVFGYPCTLVRDEYQNMSYNQVCIDLDDNDNLMQDNARQVFYYHVDLMSNPPQLIPLQGLSE
;
A
#
# COMPACT_ATOMS: atom_id res chain seq x y z
N VAL A 1 32.80 -21.34 28.97
CA VAL A 1 32.21 -20.12 29.59
C VAL A 1 33.25 -19.23 30.27
N LYS A 2 33.74 -19.51 31.50
CA LYS A 2 34.69 -18.59 32.19
C LYS A 2 35.97 -18.28 31.39
N LEU A 3 36.50 -19.28 30.69
CA LEU A 3 37.68 -19.07 29.84
C LEU A 3 37.34 -18.24 28.58
N CYS A 4 36.09 -18.27 28.11
CA CYS A 4 35.63 -17.47 26.96
C CYS A 4 35.53 -15.98 27.29
N THR A 5 35.49 -15.62 28.58
CA THR A 5 35.52 -14.23 29.05
C THR A 5 36.94 -13.75 29.42
N CYS A 6 37.96 -14.58 29.21
CA CYS A 6 39.35 -14.21 29.48
C CYS A 6 39.93 -13.37 28.33
N ASN A 7 41.18 -12.90 28.51
CA ASN A 7 41.92 -12.22 27.43
C ASN A 7 41.99 -13.12 26.18
N ILE A 8 41.77 -12.51 25.01
CA ILE A 8 41.80 -13.12 23.68
C ILE A 8 43.07 -13.96 23.44
N ASP A 9 44.21 -13.54 23.96
CA ASP A 9 45.47 -14.27 23.85
C ASP A 9 45.38 -15.65 24.51
N MET A 10 44.71 -15.76 25.66
CA MET A 10 44.50 -17.04 26.34
C MET A 10 43.47 -17.91 25.63
N ILE A 11 42.45 -17.29 25.03
CA ILE A 11 41.43 -18.01 24.27
C ILE A 11 42.06 -18.67 23.04
N ASN A 12 42.90 -17.91 22.33
CA ASN A 12 43.63 -18.38 21.15
C ASN A 12 44.69 -19.42 21.52
N LEU A 13 45.48 -19.17 22.58
CA LEU A 13 46.50 -20.11 23.06
C LEU A 13 45.92 -21.49 23.42
N LEU A 14 44.74 -21.51 24.04
CA LEU A 14 44.06 -22.74 24.45
C LEU A 14 43.14 -23.32 23.37
N ASN A 15 43.05 -22.68 22.20
CA ASN A 15 42.18 -23.07 21.09
C ASN A 15 40.73 -23.37 21.52
N ILE A 16 40.19 -22.51 22.40
CA ILE A 16 38.89 -22.74 23.04
C ILE A 16 37.78 -22.84 21.99
N GLY A 17 37.85 -22.04 20.92
CA GLY A 17 36.87 -22.08 19.84
C GLY A 17 36.74 -23.47 19.22
N GLN A 18 37.86 -24.12 18.90
CA GLN A 18 37.84 -25.48 18.34
C GLN A 18 37.29 -26.50 19.33
N VAL A 19 37.70 -26.43 20.60
CA VAL A 19 37.19 -27.33 21.65
C VAL A 19 35.68 -27.22 21.78
N LEU A 20 35.12 -26.01 21.71
CA LEU A 20 33.68 -25.80 21.78
C LEU A 20 32.94 -26.36 20.56
N VAL A 21 33.49 -26.22 19.35
CA VAL A 21 32.91 -26.81 18.12
C VAL A 21 32.93 -28.33 18.20
N GLU A 22 34.01 -28.94 18.67
CA GLU A 22 34.13 -30.39 18.86
C GLU A 22 33.14 -30.90 19.91
N LEU A 23 32.95 -30.15 21.01
CA LEU A 23 31.94 -30.47 22.02
C LEU A 23 30.53 -30.43 21.43
N LEU A 24 30.18 -29.36 20.69
CA LEU A 24 28.86 -29.25 20.04
C LEU A 24 28.61 -30.34 18.99
N SER A 25 29.68 -30.84 18.36
CA SER A 25 29.60 -31.91 17.35
C SER A 25 29.50 -33.32 17.94
N SER A 26 29.64 -33.47 19.27
CA SER A 26 29.66 -34.79 19.92
C SER A 26 28.25 -35.37 20.06
N GLU A 27 28.02 -36.55 19.50
CA GLU A 27 26.74 -37.27 19.56
C GLU A 27 26.31 -37.66 20.99
N THR A 28 27.27 -37.78 21.92
CA THR A 28 27.02 -38.26 23.29
C THR A 28 27.07 -37.13 24.33
N ILE A 29 26.95 -35.88 23.91
CA ILE A 29 27.09 -34.74 24.82
C ILE A 29 25.89 -34.64 25.78
N ASN A 30 26.18 -34.55 27.08
CA ASN A 30 25.14 -34.25 28.07
C ASN A 30 24.62 -32.82 27.84
N ILE A 31 23.30 -32.63 27.97
CA ILE A 31 22.63 -31.33 27.76
C ILE A 31 23.26 -30.16 28.54
N LYS A 32 23.78 -30.39 29.76
CA LYS A 32 24.46 -29.36 30.55
C LYS A 32 25.77 -28.92 29.92
N LEU A 33 26.51 -29.86 29.35
CA LEU A 33 27.77 -29.58 28.66
C LEU A 33 27.50 -28.93 27.31
N PHE A 34 26.46 -29.38 26.60
CA PHE A 34 26.00 -28.77 25.35
C PHE A 34 25.62 -27.30 25.58
N HIS A 35 24.80 -27.04 26.60
CA HIS A 35 24.44 -25.69 27.02
C HIS A 35 25.67 -24.82 27.33
N ALA A 36 26.61 -25.34 28.13
CA ALA A 36 27.83 -24.61 28.45
C ALA A 36 28.71 -24.35 27.22
N ALA A 37 28.65 -25.24 26.22
CA ALA A 37 29.32 -25.06 24.94
C ALA A 37 28.63 -23.96 24.11
N CYS A 38 27.29 -23.97 23.98
CA CYS A 38 26.53 -22.93 23.31
C CYS A 38 26.81 -21.54 23.90
N GLU A 39 26.78 -21.43 25.23
CA GLU A 39 27.04 -20.17 25.93
C GLU A 39 28.50 -19.72 25.73
N GLY A 40 29.44 -20.68 25.71
CA GLY A 40 30.84 -20.41 25.40
C GLY A 40 31.00 -19.83 23.99
N VAL A 41 30.38 -20.44 22.98
CA VAL A 41 30.44 -19.96 21.60
C VAL A 41 29.80 -18.58 21.48
N ARG A 42 28.62 -18.37 22.07
CA ARG A 42 27.94 -17.07 22.06
C ARG A 42 28.87 -15.95 22.55
N ILE A 43 29.51 -16.14 23.70
CA ILE A 43 30.46 -15.16 24.28
C ILE A 43 31.60 -14.87 23.31
N LEU A 44 32.17 -15.90 22.67
CA LEU A 44 33.26 -15.70 21.70
C LEU A 44 32.82 -14.92 20.46
N CYS A 45 31.56 -15.09 20.04
CA CYS A 45 31.05 -14.40 18.85
C CYS A 45 30.68 -12.94 19.13
N GLU A 46 30.35 -12.59 20.37
CA GLU A 46 30.06 -11.20 20.78
C GLU A 46 31.32 -10.37 21.00
N THR A 47 32.48 -11.01 21.20
CA THR A 47 33.75 -10.31 21.12
C THR A 47 34.06 -10.08 19.65
N ASP A 48 34.02 -8.83 19.16
CA ASP A 48 34.21 -8.37 17.76
C ASP A 48 35.57 -8.79 17.12
N ASN A 49 35.91 -10.07 17.14
CA ASN A 49 37.13 -10.63 16.59
C ASN A 49 36.77 -11.48 15.36
N THR A 50 37.34 -11.08 14.23
CA THR A 50 37.17 -11.70 12.92
C THR A 50 37.59 -13.18 12.89
N GLU A 51 38.48 -13.60 13.78
CA GLU A 51 38.90 -14.99 13.92
C GLU A 51 37.76 -15.90 14.40
N TYR A 52 36.85 -15.39 15.25
CA TYR A 52 35.71 -16.18 15.74
C TYR A 52 34.59 -16.34 14.71
N MET A 53 34.53 -15.48 13.69
CA MET A 53 33.60 -15.67 12.57
C MET A 53 33.89 -16.98 11.80
N GLN A 54 35.13 -17.48 11.83
CA GLN A 54 35.44 -18.79 11.25
C GLN A 54 34.78 -19.93 12.04
N HIS A 55 34.70 -19.82 13.37
CA HIS A 55 34.03 -20.80 14.20
C HIS A 55 32.51 -20.75 14.03
N VAL A 56 31.94 -19.54 13.90
CA VAL A 56 30.54 -19.36 13.48
C VAL A 56 30.29 -20.11 12.17
N SER A 57 31.09 -19.86 11.14
CA SER A 57 30.96 -20.54 9.85
C SER A 57 31.08 -22.06 9.91
N ARG A 58 31.97 -22.58 10.78
CA ARG A 58 32.07 -24.04 11.01
C ARG A 58 30.82 -24.60 11.67
N ILE A 59 30.23 -23.90 12.64
CA ILE A 59 28.98 -24.33 13.30
C ILE A 59 27.81 -24.22 12.33
N SER A 60 27.68 -23.09 11.63
CA SER A 60 26.71 -22.82 10.58
C SER A 60 26.69 -23.88 9.48
N SER A 61 27.86 -24.43 9.14
CA SER A 61 28.01 -25.45 8.10
C SER A 61 27.79 -26.87 8.61
N ASN A 62 27.64 -27.09 9.92
CA ASN A 62 27.49 -28.41 10.51
C ASN A 62 26.03 -28.72 10.83
N ARG A 63 25.35 -29.36 9.86
CA ARG A 63 23.92 -29.72 9.96
C ARG A 63 23.58 -30.52 11.21
N HIS A 64 24.46 -31.41 11.66
CA HIS A 64 24.23 -32.22 12.87
C HIS A 64 24.11 -31.35 14.13
N ILE A 65 24.95 -30.32 14.28
CA ILE A 65 24.87 -29.39 15.41
C ILE A 65 23.52 -28.67 15.37
N LEU A 66 23.13 -28.17 14.19
CA LEU A 66 21.88 -27.43 14.02
C LEU A 66 20.66 -28.31 14.31
N ASP A 67 20.62 -29.54 13.77
CA ASP A 67 19.56 -30.51 14.03
C ASP A 67 19.44 -30.80 15.53
N HIS A 68 20.56 -31.00 16.22
CA HIS A 68 20.54 -31.24 17.66
C HIS A 68 20.09 -30.01 18.47
N MET A 69 20.45 -28.79 18.05
CA MET A 69 19.93 -27.56 18.66
C MET A 69 18.40 -27.48 18.52
N PHE A 70 17.86 -27.79 17.34
CA PHE A 70 16.41 -27.76 17.10
C PHE A 70 15.66 -28.91 17.76
N GLU A 71 16.27 -30.07 17.89
CA GLU A 71 15.75 -31.19 18.69
C GLU A 71 15.57 -30.75 20.15
N ILE A 72 16.62 -30.17 20.76
CA ILE A 72 16.54 -29.65 22.13
C ILE A 72 15.48 -28.56 22.26
N LEU A 73 15.40 -27.62 21.31
CA LEU A 73 14.39 -26.57 21.31
C LEU A 73 12.96 -27.12 21.23
N GLY A 74 12.75 -28.13 20.38
CA GLY A 74 11.46 -28.80 20.19
C GLY A 74 11.02 -29.68 21.36
N THR A 75 11.95 -30.17 22.19
CA THR A 75 11.61 -31.01 23.35
C THR A 75 10.97 -30.21 24.48
N GLY A 76 9.85 -30.67 25.03
CA GLY A 76 9.13 -29.98 26.11
C GLY A 76 9.78 -30.09 27.50
N GLU A 77 10.73 -31.02 27.68
CA GLU A 77 11.29 -31.39 28.99
C GLU A 77 12.51 -30.54 29.42
N VAL A 78 13.01 -29.68 28.54
CA VAL A 78 14.24 -28.92 28.75
C VAL A 78 13.96 -27.58 29.43
N GLU A 79 14.71 -27.26 30.49
CA GLU A 79 14.63 -25.99 31.22
C GLU A 79 14.74 -24.78 30.28
N SER A 80 13.90 -23.76 30.48
CA SER A 80 13.83 -22.59 29.59
C SER A 80 15.17 -21.88 29.42
N GLY A 81 15.97 -21.80 30.50
CA GLY A 81 17.30 -21.21 30.47
C GLY A 81 18.23 -21.85 29.43
N TYR A 82 18.17 -23.18 29.24
CA TYR A 82 18.96 -23.85 28.20
C TYR A 82 18.49 -23.48 26.80
N LYS A 83 17.17 -23.43 26.59
CA LYS A 83 16.58 -22.99 25.32
C LYS A 83 16.94 -21.54 25.01
N THR A 84 16.98 -20.67 26.02
CA THR A 84 17.37 -19.26 25.88
C THR A 84 18.81 -19.13 25.39
N SER A 85 19.77 -19.84 25.99
CA SER A 85 21.16 -19.82 25.52
C SER A 85 21.33 -20.39 24.10
N ILE A 86 20.61 -21.47 23.76
CA ILE A 86 20.57 -21.99 22.38
C ILE A 86 20.01 -20.94 21.44
N GLY A 87 18.91 -20.28 21.81
CA GLY A 87 18.29 -19.22 21.04
C GLY A 87 19.20 -18.03 20.81
N ARG A 88 19.92 -17.57 21.83
CA ARG A 88 20.91 -16.49 21.69
C ARG A 88 22.02 -16.88 20.73
N LEU A 89 22.51 -18.13 20.80
CA LEU A 89 23.48 -18.63 19.83
C LEU A 89 22.89 -18.64 18.41
N LEU A 90 21.68 -19.17 18.21
CA LEU A 90 21.02 -19.12 16.89
C LEU A 90 20.93 -17.70 16.35
N PHE A 91 20.55 -16.73 17.19
CA PHE A 91 20.46 -15.32 16.79
C PHE A 91 21.79 -14.73 16.30
N VAL A 92 22.91 -15.18 16.89
CA VAL A 92 24.27 -14.86 16.44
C VAL A 92 24.58 -15.56 15.12
N LEU A 93 24.27 -16.85 14.99
CA LEU A 93 24.46 -17.61 13.75
C LEU A 93 23.66 -17.02 12.57
N MET A 94 22.53 -16.35 12.82
CA MET A 94 21.77 -15.63 11.78
C MET A 94 22.54 -14.48 11.10
N ASN A 95 23.71 -14.09 11.60
CA ASN A 95 24.58 -13.14 10.90
C ASN A 95 25.45 -13.82 9.83
N ASP A 96 25.44 -15.15 9.75
CA ASP A 96 26.15 -15.94 8.74
C ASP A 96 25.21 -16.31 7.59
N ASP A 97 25.59 -15.92 6.38
CA ASP A 97 24.84 -16.23 5.16
C ASP A 97 24.74 -17.72 4.87
N ILE A 98 25.75 -18.51 5.24
CA ILE A 98 25.74 -19.97 5.04
C ILE A 98 24.64 -20.58 5.89
N PHE A 99 24.56 -20.19 7.15
CA PHE A 99 23.51 -20.66 8.06
C PHE A 99 22.12 -20.28 7.55
N CYS A 100 21.95 -19.03 7.13
CA CYS A 100 20.65 -18.58 6.66
C CYS A 100 20.23 -19.23 5.34
N LYS A 101 21.19 -19.53 4.44
CA LYS A 101 20.93 -20.31 3.22
C LYS A 101 20.55 -21.75 3.55
N ASP A 102 21.26 -22.41 4.47
CA ASP A 102 20.89 -23.76 4.94
C ASP A 102 19.45 -23.78 5.48
N MET A 103 19.11 -22.79 6.31
CA MET A 103 17.75 -22.60 6.83
C MET A 103 16.69 -22.34 5.74
N ASN A 104 17.07 -21.89 4.54
CA ASN A 104 16.15 -21.53 3.45
C ASN A 104 16.08 -22.55 2.30
N ASN A 105 17.11 -23.38 2.12
CA ASN A 105 17.39 -24.16 0.91
C ASN A 105 16.39 -25.31 0.55
N GLU A 106 15.20 -25.38 1.15
CA GLU A 106 14.15 -26.34 0.80
C GLU A 106 12.82 -25.70 0.30
N THR A 107 12.85 -24.42 -0.09
CA THR A 107 11.68 -23.78 -0.71
C THR A 107 11.67 -23.82 -2.24
N GLN A 108 12.79 -24.10 -2.93
CA GLN A 108 12.86 -24.01 -4.40
C GLN A 108 12.81 -25.34 -5.17
N ASP A 109 13.11 -26.50 -4.56
CA ASP A 109 13.28 -27.75 -5.32
C ASP A 109 12.01 -28.58 -5.59
N HIS A 110 10.82 -28.11 -5.22
CA HIS A 110 9.57 -28.87 -5.43
C HIS A 110 8.79 -28.54 -6.70
N ASN A 111 9.39 -27.86 -7.68
CA ASN A 111 8.79 -27.69 -9.01
C ASN A 111 9.35 -28.63 -10.10
N GLN A 112 10.17 -29.63 -9.76
CA GLN A 112 10.58 -30.67 -10.72
C GLN A 112 10.13 -32.07 -10.26
N SER A 113 9.01 -32.49 -10.85
CA SER A 113 8.58 -33.85 -11.24
C SER A 113 8.89 -35.07 -10.34
N ASP A 114 7.81 -35.79 -10.03
CA ASP A 114 7.76 -37.23 -9.79
C ASP A 114 8.79 -38.04 -10.61
N THR A 115 9.59 -38.89 -9.93
CA THR A 115 9.60 -40.35 -10.11
C THR A 115 10.74 -41.01 -9.31
N THR A 116 10.36 -41.97 -8.45
CA THR A 116 11.12 -43.17 -8.02
C THR A 116 12.58 -43.02 -7.52
N LEU A 117 12.84 -43.19 -6.21
CA LEU A 117 13.26 -44.48 -5.59
C LEU A 117 13.75 -44.30 -4.14
N SER A 118 13.18 -45.13 -3.26
CA SER A 118 13.59 -45.69 -1.96
C SER A 118 14.80 -45.18 -1.13
N ARG A 119 14.51 -45.08 0.18
CA ARG A 119 15.28 -45.56 1.35
C ARG A 119 16.47 -44.70 1.87
N SER A 120 16.12 -43.66 2.61
CA SER A 120 16.58 -43.42 4.00
C SER A 120 15.61 -42.42 4.65
N GLY A 121 14.52 -42.95 5.22
CA GLY A 121 13.38 -42.16 5.67
C GLY A 121 13.50 -41.73 7.12
N THR A 122 14.18 -40.61 7.40
CA THR A 122 13.91 -39.76 8.59
C THR A 122 14.54 -38.36 8.51
N LEU A 123 15.43 -38.06 7.55
CA LEU A 123 16.29 -36.86 7.64
C LEU A 123 15.96 -35.70 6.69
N LEU A 124 14.88 -35.79 5.88
CA LEU A 124 14.61 -34.86 4.76
C LEU A 124 13.33 -34.00 4.93
N VAL A 125 12.83 -33.82 6.16
CA VAL A 125 11.61 -33.01 6.44
C VAL A 125 11.85 -31.93 7.50
N LEU A 126 13.07 -31.80 8.02
CA LEU A 126 13.35 -31.05 9.25
C LEU A 126 13.41 -29.53 9.06
N ASP A 127 13.68 -28.98 7.87
CA ASP A 127 14.09 -27.58 7.76
C ASP A 127 12.92 -26.58 7.75
N LYS A 128 11.76 -26.93 7.16
CA LYS A 128 10.50 -26.17 7.36
C LYS A 128 9.95 -26.30 8.79
N ASP A 129 10.31 -27.37 9.48
CA ASP A 129 9.96 -27.57 10.87
C ASP A 129 10.80 -26.68 11.79
N ARG A 130 12.04 -26.33 11.45
CA ARG A 130 12.87 -25.41 12.25
C ARG A 130 12.22 -24.03 12.44
N ILE A 131 11.75 -23.39 11.37
CA ILE A 131 11.03 -22.10 11.46
C ILE A 131 9.74 -22.25 12.25
N ARG A 132 9.04 -23.38 12.06
CA ARG A 132 7.81 -23.67 12.81
C ARG A 132 8.09 -23.87 14.31
N ILE A 133 9.20 -24.50 14.67
CA ILE A 133 9.66 -24.65 16.06
C ILE A 133 9.97 -23.27 16.64
N MET A 134 10.71 -22.42 15.92
CA MET A 134 11.01 -21.05 16.38
C MET A 134 9.74 -20.22 16.57
N LEU A 135 8.81 -20.26 15.62
CA LEU A 135 7.52 -19.59 15.75
C LEU A 135 6.70 -20.16 16.91
N GLY A 136 6.62 -21.48 17.05
CA GLY A 136 5.91 -22.13 18.17
C GLY A 136 6.46 -21.68 19.52
N ILE A 137 7.78 -21.72 19.71
CA ILE A 137 8.42 -21.24 20.94
C ILE A 137 8.19 -19.72 21.10
N GLY A 138 8.34 -18.96 20.01
CA GLY A 138 8.13 -17.52 19.98
C GLY A 138 6.72 -17.11 20.44
N LEU A 139 5.70 -17.86 20.04
CA LEU A 139 4.30 -17.55 20.33
C LEU A 139 3.82 -18.13 21.67
N ASP A 140 4.28 -19.33 22.03
CA ASP A 140 3.72 -20.10 23.15
C ASP A 140 4.59 -20.05 24.43
N SER A 141 5.84 -19.60 24.36
CA SER A 141 6.73 -19.55 25.54
C SER A 141 6.30 -18.48 26.56
N GLU A 142 6.20 -18.88 27.83
CA GLU A 142 6.04 -18.00 28.99
C GLU A 142 7.33 -17.21 29.29
N ASP A 143 8.49 -17.75 28.91
CA ASP A 143 9.77 -17.05 28.97
C ASP A 143 9.79 -15.97 27.87
N ASN A 144 9.60 -14.71 28.29
CA ASN A 144 9.57 -13.55 27.42
C ASN A 144 10.88 -13.33 26.66
N GLU A 145 12.02 -13.68 27.27
CA GLU A 145 13.32 -13.51 26.64
C GLU A 145 13.49 -14.53 25.51
N LEU A 146 13.24 -15.81 25.81
CA LEU A 146 13.26 -16.88 24.82
C LEU A 146 12.31 -16.59 23.65
N SER A 147 11.08 -16.18 23.98
CA SER A 147 10.07 -15.82 22.98
C SER A 147 10.55 -14.68 22.08
N SER A 148 11.06 -13.59 22.66
CA SER A 148 11.59 -12.44 21.90
C SER A 148 12.76 -12.84 20.99
N ILE A 149 13.70 -13.64 21.51
CA ILE A 149 14.86 -14.12 20.73
C ILE A 149 14.41 -14.98 19.55
N MET A 150 13.48 -15.90 19.76
CA MET A 150 12.98 -16.78 18.69
C MET A 150 12.26 -15.98 17.60
N LEU A 151 11.40 -15.03 17.97
CA LEU A 151 10.72 -14.17 17.00
C LEU A 151 11.72 -13.29 16.24
N ARG A 152 12.77 -12.76 16.90
CA ARG A 152 13.83 -12.00 16.24
C ARG A 152 14.67 -12.84 15.28
N CYS A 153 14.90 -14.11 15.58
CA CYS A 153 15.53 -15.04 14.64
C CYS A 153 14.67 -15.21 13.38
N VAL A 154 13.36 -15.43 13.56
CA VAL A 154 12.41 -15.54 12.44
C VAL A 154 12.34 -14.24 11.64
N TYR A 155 12.33 -13.08 12.29
CA TYR A 155 12.39 -11.77 11.65
C TYR A 155 13.64 -11.62 10.76
N LYS A 156 14.84 -11.92 11.30
CA LYS A 156 16.09 -11.84 10.53
C LYS A 156 16.06 -12.73 9.29
N LEU A 157 15.62 -13.98 9.44
CA LEU A 157 15.48 -14.91 8.31
C LEU A 157 14.47 -14.39 7.27
N THR A 158 13.34 -13.86 7.73
CA THR A 158 12.32 -13.32 6.83
C THR A 158 12.85 -12.13 6.04
N LYS A 159 13.58 -11.22 6.69
CA LYS A 159 14.19 -10.03 6.08
C LYS A 159 15.24 -10.36 5.04
N GLY A 160 16.12 -11.33 5.30
CA GLY A 160 17.21 -11.68 4.40
C GLY A 160 16.82 -12.68 3.30
N TYR A 161 15.90 -13.60 3.59
CA TYR A 161 15.76 -14.83 2.81
C TYR A 161 14.32 -15.18 2.44
N ALA A 162 13.33 -14.38 2.86
CA ALA A 162 11.92 -14.60 2.53
C ALA A 162 11.42 -16.02 2.89
N CYS A 163 11.87 -16.56 4.02
CA CYS A 163 11.71 -17.98 4.37
C CYS A 163 10.32 -18.37 4.89
N ILE A 164 9.45 -17.40 5.21
CA ILE A 164 8.11 -17.66 5.75
C ILE A 164 7.15 -18.02 4.61
N GLY A 165 6.39 -19.10 4.76
CA GLY A 165 5.31 -19.49 3.84
C GLY A 165 3.92 -19.36 4.45
N ASP A 166 2.92 -19.77 3.69
CA ASP A 166 1.49 -19.70 4.04
C ASP A 166 1.16 -20.32 5.40
N LYS A 167 1.77 -21.46 5.75
CA LYS A 167 1.55 -22.15 7.03
C LYS A 167 2.07 -21.34 8.22
N GLN A 168 3.23 -20.70 8.06
CA GLN A 168 3.81 -19.84 9.08
C GLN A 168 2.98 -18.56 9.25
N ILE A 169 2.53 -17.95 8.16
CA ILE A 169 1.62 -16.80 8.21
C ILE A 169 0.31 -17.18 8.90
N ASP A 170 -0.30 -18.32 8.54
CA ASP A 170 -1.51 -18.81 9.21
C ASP A 170 -1.31 -18.99 10.72
N THR A 171 -0.13 -19.45 11.14
CA THR A 171 0.23 -19.61 12.56
C THR A 171 0.28 -18.25 13.27
N ILE A 172 0.88 -17.23 12.63
CA ILE A 172 0.90 -15.85 13.15
C ILE A 172 -0.52 -15.27 13.20
N ILE A 173 -1.34 -15.47 12.17
CA ILE A 173 -2.72 -14.95 12.14
C ILE A 173 -3.60 -15.62 13.20
N LYS A 174 -3.41 -16.92 13.47
CA LYS A 174 -4.08 -17.61 14.59
C LYS A 174 -3.72 -17.02 15.95
N TYR A 175 -2.50 -16.53 16.13
CA TYR A 175 -2.12 -15.82 17.36
C TYR A 175 -2.96 -14.55 17.56
N PHE A 176 -3.16 -13.74 16.51
CA PHE A 176 -4.06 -12.57 16.57
C PHE A 176 -5.52 -12.96 16.84
N ARG A 177 -6.01 -14.08 16.29
CA ARG A 177 -7.40 -14.54 16.51
C ARG A 177 -7.69 -14.99 17.94
N TYR A 178 -6.78 -15.74 18.56
CA TYR A 178 -7.12 -16.53 19.75
C TYR A 178 -6.46 -16.08 21.04
N ASN A 179 -5.35 -15.35 20.99
CA ASN A 179 -4.45 -15.31 22.15
C ASN A 179 -4.44 -13.98 22.92
N GLN A 180 -5.58 -13.31 23.12
CA GLN A 180 -5.66 -11.97 23.72
C GLN A 180 -5.10 -11.82 25.16
N LYS A 181 -4.91 -12.90 25.94
CA LYS A 181 -4.61 -12.83 27.39
C LYS A 181 -3.12 -12.83 27.76
N ASN A 182 -2.23 -13.33 26.90
CA ASN A 182 -0.80 -13.52 27.21
C ASN A 182 0.15 -12.71 26.29
N GLN A 183 -0.37 -11.66 25.66
CA GLN A 183 0.38 -10.90 24.65
C GLN A 183 1.15 -9.78 25.31
N THR A 184 2.44 -9.69 24.99
CA THR A 184 3.23 -8.50 25.27
C THR A 184 3.33 -7.68 23.98
N ASN A 185 3.30 -6.35 24.11
CA ASN A 185 3.38 -5.46 22.95
C ASN A 185 4.62 -5.75 22.09
N SER A 186 5.77 -5.99 22.73
CA SER A 186 7.01 -6.33 22.02
C SER A 186 6.91 -7.61 21.17
N LYS A 187 6.19 -8.65 21.61
CA LYS A 187 5.97 -9.85 20.78
C LYS A 187 5.15 -9.49 19.54
N THR A 188 4.06 -8.76 19.75
CA THR A 188 3.14 -8.40 18.67
C THR A 188 3.78 -7.45 17.66
N GLU A 189 4.62 -6.52 18.10
CA GLU A 189 5.40 -5.64 17.25
C GLU A 189 6.24 -6.44 16.26
N ILE A 190 7.06 -7.39 16.75
CA ILE A 190 7.91 -8.24 15.90
C ILE A 190 7.06 -9.06 14.91
N LEU A 191 5.89 -9.54 15.34
CA LEU A 191 4.98 -10.28 14.44
C LEU A 191 4.43 -9.39 13.32
N LEU A 192 4.03 -8.15 13.63
CA LEU A 192 3.60 -7.17 12.62
C LEU A 192 4.73 -6.86 11.64
N GLU A 193 5.96 -6.70 12.12
CA GLU A 193 7.13 -6.50 11.25
C GLU A 193 7.40 -7.71 10.34
N ILE A 194 7.30 -8.93 10.88
CA ILE A 194 7.42 -10.18 10.11
C ILE A 194 6.36 -10.22 9.00
N LEU A 195 5.10 -9.91 9.33
CA LEU A 195 4.00 -9.86 8.36
C LEU A 195 4.24 -8.77 7.30
N ASN A 196 4.71 -7.60 7.72
CA ASN A 196 5.04 -6.49 6.84
C ASN A 196 6.12 -6.88 5.81
N ILE A 197 7.24 -7.44 6.26
CA ILE A 197 8.30 -7.91 5.35
C ILE A 197 7.77 -9.00 4.41
N SER A 198 6.95 -9.91 4.94
CA SER A 198 6.38 -11.01 4.15
C SER A 198 5.44 -10.52 3.04
N LEU A 199 4.72 -9.41 3.26
CA LEU A 199 3.82 -8.80 2.29
C LEU A 199 4.53 -8.21 1.07
N SER A 200 5.85 -8.01 1.10
CA SER A 200 6.60 -7.60 -0.10
C SER A 200 6.60 -8.65 -1.22
N ARG A 201 5.98 -9.83 -0.98
CA ARG A 201 5.86 -10.92 -1.97
C ARG A 201 4.41 -11.07 -2.43
N PRO A 202 4.15 -11.10 -3.75
CA PRO A 202 2.79 -11.26 -4.30
C PRO A 202 2.06 -12.53 -3.84
N ALA A 203 2.77 -13.65 -3.66
CA ALA A 203 2.17 -14.90 -3.17
C ALA A 203 1.57 -14.74 -1.76
N VAL A 204 2.22 -13.98 -0.89
CA VAL A 204 1.74 -13.69 0.46
C VAL A 204 0.54 -12.75 0.44
N ALA A 205 0.57 -11.73 -0.42
CA ALA A 205 -0.57 -10.85 -0.61
C ALA A 205 -1.83 -11.64 -1.02
N ASN A 206 -1.70 -12.59 -1.95
CA ASN A 206 -2.79 -13.49 -2.33
C ASN A 206 -3.28 -14.35 -1.15
N PHE A 207 -2.36 -14.85 -0.32
CA PHE A 207 -2.73 -15.58 0.89
C PHE A 207 -3.50 -14.69 1.89
N PHE A 208 -3.07 -13.44 2.08
CA PHE A 208 -3.74 -12.45 2.93
C PHE A 208 -5.18 -12.19 2.49
N ILE A 209 -5.38 -12.01 1.18
CA ILE A 209 -6.70 -11.81 0.57
C ILE A 209 -7.57 -13.04 0.82
N LYS A 210 -7.08 -14.24 0.49
CA LYS A 210 -7.85 -15.48 0.56
C LYS A 210 -8.30 -15.84 1.97
N ASN A 211 -7.50 -15.54 2.98
CA ASN A 211 -7.72 -15.96 4.36
C ASN A 211 -8.16 -14.83 5.30
N SER A 212 -8.51 -13.67 4.73
CA SER A 212 -8.93 -12.47 5.45
C SER A 212 -7.94 -12.09 6.57
N CYS A 213 -6.64 -12.20 6.29
CA CYS A 213 -5.60 -12.00 7.30
C CYS A 213 -5.58 -10.56 7.79
N LEU A 214 -5.78 -9.59 6.88
CA LEU A 214 -5.74 -8.18 7.23
C LEU A 214 -6.92 -7.77 8.11
N GLN A 215 -8.11 -8.34 7.89
CA GLN A 215 -9.29 -8.12 8.72
C GLN A 215 -9.04 -8.56 10.17
N VAL A 216 -8.43 -9.74 10.36
CA VAL A 216 -8.08 -10.26 11.69
C VAL A 216 -7.11 -9.33 12.41
N VAL A 217 -6.07 -8.85 11.72
CA VAL A 217 -5.07 -7.95 12.31
C VAL A 217 -5.69 -6.59 12.61
N ASP A 218 -6.49 -6.02 11.71
CA ASP A 218 -7.16 -4.74 11.89
C ASP A 218 -8.14 -4.75 13.08
N GLU A 219 -8.97 -5.80 13.19
CA GLU A 219 -9.88 -5.97 14.33
C GLU A 219 -9.12 -6.01 15.66
N TRP A 220 -7.99 -6.72 15.71
CA TRP A 220 -7.16 -6.78 16.92
C TRP A 220 -6.49 -5.43 17.24
N MET A 221 -5.99 -4.73 16.21
CA MET A 221 -5.30 -3.45 16.37
C MET A 221 -6.23 -2.32 16.83
N LYS A 222 -7.53 -2.40 16.52
CA LYS A 222 -8.52 -1.39 16.93
C LYS A 222 -8.68 -1.24 18.44
N ASP A 223 -8.32 -2.27 19.21
CA ASP A 223 -8.34 -2.26 20.67
C ASP A 223 -6.99 -1.84 21.30
N GLN A 224 -5.99 -1.51 20.49
CA GLN A 224 -4.65 -1.15 20.97
C GLN A 224 -4.43 0.37 21.01
N SER A 225 -3.62 0.81 21.97
CA SER A 225 -3.24 2.22 22.13
C SER A 225 -1.72 2.45 22.19
N ASP A 226 -0.94 1.38 22.03
CA ASP A 226 0.52 1.44 22.14
C ASP A 226 1.14 2.07 20.88
N PRO A 227 1.94 3.15 21.00
CA PRO A 227 2.49 3.85 19.85
C PRO A 227 3.40 2.99 18.95
N GLU A 228 4.24 2.14 19.53
CA GLU A 228 5.18 1.29 18.79
C GLU A 228 4.41 0.24 17.97
N LEU A 229 3.39 -0.38 18.56
CA LEU A 229 2.49 -1.28 17.84
C LEU A 229 1.75 -0.59 16.71
N LEU A 230 1.24 0.62 16.96
CA LEU A 230 0.54 1.40 15.96
C LEU A 230 1.48 1.74 14.78
N ILE A 231 2.74 2.10 15.03
CA ILE A 231 3.75 2.32 13.98
C ILE A 231 3.99 1.04 13.16
N ALA A 232 4.19 -0.10 13.82
CA ALA A 232 4.38 -1.39 13.14
C ALA A 232 3.17 -1.76 12.27
N TYR A 233 1.95 -1.51 12.77
CA TYR A 233 0.72 -1.70 12.02
C TYR A 233 0.59 -0.73 10.84
N GLY A 234 0.95 0.53 11.03
CA GLY A 234 0.98 1.53 9.97
C GLY A 234 1.89 1.12 8.81
N ASN A 235 3.08 0.58 9.11
CA ASN A 235 3.98 0.03 8.09
C ASN A 235 3.36 -1.15 7.34
N LEU A 236 2.68 -2.06 8.05
CA LEU A 236 1.95 -3.17 7.43
C LEU A 236 0.87 -2.66 6.45
N LEU A 237 0.11 -1.64 6.84
CA LEU A 237 -0.91 -1.01 6.01
C LEU A 237 -0.31 -0.36 4.76
N LEU A 238 0.80 0.37 4.88
CA LEU A 238 1.48 0.98 3.74
C LEU A 238 1.89 -0.06 2.70
N ASN A 239 2.47 -1.17 3.16
CA ASN A 239 2.90 -2.24 2.25
C ASN A 239 1.68 -2.95 1.63
N ALA A 240 0.62 -3.18 2.41
CA ALA A 240 -0.64 -3.72 1.89
C ALA A 240 -1.27 -2.82 0.82
N CYS A 241 -1.16 -1.49 0.94
CA CYS A 241 -1.66 -0.51 -0.04
C CYS A 241 -0.90 -0.52 -1.38
N GLN A 242 0.16 -1.32 -1.52
CA GLN A 242 0.81 -1.56 -2.82
C GLN A 242 -0.02 -2.51 -3.69
N TYR A 243 -0.92 -3.30 -3.08
CA TYR A 243 -1.76 -4.28 -3.77
C TYR A 243 -3.21 -3.80 -3.84
N THR A 244 -3.73 -3.64 -5.05
CA THR A 244 -5.10 -3.14 -5.29
C THR A 244 -6.17 -3.92 -4.50
N PRO A 245 -6.18 -5.27 -4.45
CA PRO A 245 -7.23 -5.98 -3.69
C PRO A 245 -7.13 -5.76 -2.17
N LEU A 246 -5.92 -5.66 -1.63
CA LEU A 246 -5.73 -5.36 -0.20
C LEU A 246 -6.15 -3.93 0.13
N SER A 247 -5.86 -2.97 -0.75
CA SER A 247 -6.31 -1.60 -0.57
C SER A 247 -7.84 -1.48 -0.49
N GLN A 248 -8.58 -2.24 -1.30
CA GLN A 248 -10.04 -2.32 -1.23
C GLN A 248 -10.50 -2.88 0.11
N ILE A 249 -9.86 -3.95 0.60
CA ILE A 249 -10.14 -4.51 1.92
C ILE A 249 -9.92 -3.47 3.03
N ILE A 250 -8.84 -2.69 2.98
CA ILE A 250 -8.57 -1.64 3.99
C ILE A 250 -9.67 -0.57 3.98
N ASN A 251 -10.13 -0.18 2.79
CA ASN A 251 -11.23 0.77 2.67
C ASN A 251 -12.54 0.20 3.27
N GLU A 252 -12.83 -1.08 3.05
CA GLU A 252 -13.99 -1.77 3.63
C GLU A 252 -13.91 -1.88 5.16
N LEU A 253 -12.70 -2.05 5.71
CA LEU A 253 -12.42 -2.10 7.15
C LEU A 253 -12.59 -0.75 7.86
N LYS A 254 -12.75 0.34 7.09
CA LYS A 254 -12.86 1.72 7.59
C LYS A 254 -11.67 2.13 8.46
N THR A 255 -10.47 1.64 8.13
CA THR A 255 -9.26 1.87 8.92
C THR A 255 -8.93 3.37 9.02
N PHE A 256 -9.08 4.14 7.93
CA PHE A 256 -8.90 5.59 7.96
C PHE A 256 -9.85 6.27 8.96
N GLN A 257 -11.15 5.92 8.93
CA GLN A 257 -12.14 6.52 9.82
C GLN A 257 -11.84 6.20 11.28
N TRP A 258 -11.41 4.98 11.58
CA TRP A 258 -10.95 4.60 12.91
C TRP A 258 -9.73 5.43 13.35
N MET A 259 -8.72 5.59 12.49
CA MET A 259 -7.53 6.40 12.80
C MET A 259 -7.88 7.87 13.06
N ASN A 260 -8.74 8.44 12.22
CA ASN A 260 -9.19 9.82 12.35
C ASN A 260 -9.97 10.02 13.66
N LYS A 261 -10.86 9.08 14.02
CA LYS A 261 -11.64 9.14 15.27
C LYS A 261 -10.76 9.15 16.53
N HIS A 262 -9.63 8.45 16.50
CA HIS A 262 -8.71 8.32 17.63
C HIS A 262 -7.60 9.38 17.64
N ASN A 263 -7.64 10.36 16.72
CA ASN A 263 -6.60 11.39 16.59
C ASN A 263 -5.17 10.84 16.49
N LEU A 264 -4.99 9.63 15.95
CA LEU A 264 -3.65 9.03 15.73
C LEU A 264 -2.80 9.85 14.74
N CYS A 265 -3.42 10.82 14.09
CA CYS A 265 -2.87 11.65 13.03
C CYS A 265 -2.12 12.89 13.55
N GLN A 266 -2.23 13.19 14.85
CA GLN A 266 -1.56 14.35 15.43
C GLN A 266 -0.12 13.95 15.77
N ASP A 267 0.84 14.62 15.11
CA ASP A 267 2.27 14.68 15.44
C ASP A 267 3.23 13.64 14.81
N GLU A 268 2.75 12.64 14.08
CA GLU A 268 3.62 11.58 13.50
C GLU A 268 3.62 11.56 11.95
N PRO A 269 4.76 11.84 11.28
CA PRO A 269 4.85 11.90 9.82
C PRO A 269 4.44 10.61 9.09
N LEU A 270 4.64 9.45 9.72
CA LEU A 270 4.27 8.16 9.17
C LEU A 270 2.75 8.08 8.93
N TRP A 271 1.95 8.57 9.88
CA TRP A 271 0.50 8.56 9.77
C TRP A 271 0.00 9.47 8.66
N ASN A 272 0.64 10.62 8.44
CA ASN A 272 0.31 11.49 7.31
C ASN A 272 0.53 10.78 5.97
N HIS A 273 1.62 9.99 5.86
CA HIS A 273 1.86 9.20 4.66
C HIS A 273 0.82 8.08 4.48
N ILE A 274 0.49 7.37 5.56
CA ILE A 274 -0.56 6.33 5.57
C ILE A 274 -1.89 6.93 5.15
N ILE A 275 -2.31 8.03 5.76
CA ILE A 275 -3.57 8.71 5.45
C ILE A 275 -3.61 9.14 4.00
N SER A 276 -2.56 9.79 3.50
CA SER A 276 -2.49 10.19 2.09
C SER A 276 -2.66 8.99 1.17
N ARG A 277 -2.01 7.86 1.49
CA ARG A 277 -2.15 6.62 0.75
C ARG A 277 -3.57 6.03 0.84
N LEU A 278 -4.16 5.96 2.03
CA LEU A 278 -5.53 5.49 2.25
C LEU A 278 -6.57 6.35 1.53
N LEU A 279 -6.40 7.67 1.54
CA LEU A 279 -7.27 8.59 0.82
C LEU A 279 -7.12 8.43 -0.69
N SER A 280 -5.91 8.20 -1.21
CA SER A 280 -5.73 7.93 -2.65
C SER A 280 -6.41 6.64 -3.14
N ILE A 281 -6.74 5.70 -2.24
CA ILE A 281 -7.51 4.49 -2.58
C ILE A 281 -9.00 4.82 -2.76
N ASN A 282 -9.53 5.79 -2.01
CA ASN A 282 -10.92 6.19 -2.05
C ASN A 282 -11.03 7.69 -2.34
N LEU A 283 -11.03 8.06 -3.62
CA LEU A 283 -11.06 9.45 -4.04
C LEU A 283 -12.31 10.20 -3.57
N SER A 284 -13.45 9.52 -3.42
CA SER A 284 -14.68 10.12 -2.85
C SER A 284 -14.47 10.57 -1.42
N LEU A 285 -13.83 9.73 -0.61
CA LEU A 285 -13.44 10.07 0.76
C LEU A 285 -12.33 11.13 0.79
N LYS A 286 -11.34 11.04 -0.10
CA LYS A 286 -10.28 12.07 -0.24
C LYS A 286 -10.87 13.43 -0.50
N PHE A 287 -11.77 13.53 -1.47
CA PHE A 287 -12.42 14.79 -1.81
C PHE A 287 -13.30 15.30 -0.67
N ALA A 288 -14.06 14.42 -0.01
CA ALA A 288 -14.87 14.82 1.14
C ALA A 288 -14.03 15.30 2.34
N PHE A 289 -12.80 14.80 2.48
CA PHE A 289 -11.90 15.15 3.59
C PHE A 289 -11.01 16.37 3.30
N ASN A 290 -10.41 16.43 2.10
CA ASN A 290 -9.47 17.49 1.70
C ASN A 290 -10.13 18.64 0.94
N ASN A 291 -11.40 18.48 0.54
CA ASN A 291 -12.09 19.36 -0.39
C ASN A 291 -11.34 19.57 -1.73
N THR A 292 -10.38 18.71 -2.03
CA THR A 292 -9.49 18.84 -3.17
C THR A 292 -9.11 17.48 -3.73
N LEU A 293 -9.07 17.38 -5.06
CA LEU A 293 -8.40 16.33 -5.81
C LEU A 293 -7.30 16.97 -6.65
N ASP A 294 -6.09 16.42 -6.56
CA ASP A 294 -4.94 16.85 -7.34
C ASP A 294 -5.00 16.29 -8.78
N VAL A 295 -4.07 16.75 -9.63
CA VAL A 295 -3.98 16.33 -11.04
C VAL A 295 -3.68 14.83 -11.21
N MET A 296 -3.13 14.17 -10.18
CA MET A 296 -2.81 12.74 -10.20
C MET A 296 -3.99 11.89 -9.74
N ASN A 297 -5.06 12.50 -9.22
CA ASN A 297 -6.26 11.80 -8.76
C ASN A 297 -7.24 11.65 -9.92
N ILE A 298 -7.08 10.58 -10.69
CA ILE A 298 -7.94 10.27 -11.82
C ILE A 298 -9.22 9.61 -11.31
N THR A 299 -10.36 10.28 -11.50
CA THR A 299 -11.68 9.75 -11.16
C THR A 299 -12.02 8.55 -12.05
N SER A 300 -12.68 7.55 -11.46
CA SER A 300 -13.02 6.29 -12.13
C SER A 300 -14.47 5.89 -11.84
N GLU A 301 -14.90 4.80 -12.46
CA GLU A 301 -16.21 4.19 -12.22
C GLU A 301 -16.58 4.11 -10.73
N GLY A 302 -17.77 4.60 -10.40
CA GLY A 302 -18.30 4.60 -9.04
C GLY A 302 -17.77 5.72 -8.16
N PHE A 303 -16.98 6.67 -8.68
CA PHE A 303 -16.64 7.89 -7.95
C PHE A 303 -17.91 8.69 -7.67
N TYR A 304 -18.12 9.08 -6.41
CA TYR A 304 -19.26 9.88 -5.98
C TYR A 304 -18.87 10.99 -5.01
N VAL A 305 -19.67 12.04 -4.96
CA VAL A 305 -19.46 13.19 -4.09
C VAL A 305 -20.81 13.70 -3.58
N PHE A 306 -20.86 14.11 -2.32
CA PHE A 306 -22.02 14.80 -1.78
C PHE A 306 -22.04 16.24 -2.28
N GLN A 307 -23.21 16.74 -2.70
CA GLN A 307 -23.39 18.15 -3.04
C GLN A 307 -22.99 19.05 -1.85
N HIS A 308 -23.42 18.67 -0.64
CA HIS A 308 -23.08 19.37 0.60
C HIS A 308 -22.52 18.41 1.66
N LEU A 309 -21.41 18.80 2.30
CA LEU A 309 -20.77 18.01 3.36
C LEU A 309 -21.32 18.27 4.77
N LYS A 310 -22.16 19.30 4.96
CA LYS A 310 -22.70 19.71 6.29
C LYS A 310 -23.36 18.58 7.08
N HIS A 311 -23.86 17.55 6.41
CA HIS A 311 -24.55 16.41 7.02
C HIS A 311 -23.81 15.08 6.84
N VAL A 312 -22.57 15.11 6.35
CA VAL A 312 -21.75 13.92 6.11
C VAL A 312 -20.82 13.70 7.30
N ASN A 313 -21.04 12.60 8.01
CA ASN A 313 -20.11 12.18 9.04
C ASN A 313 -18.87 11.55 8.38
N LEU A 314 -17.75 12.28 8.32
CA LEU A 314 -16.50 11.77 7.76
C LEU A 314 -15.95 10.55 8.53
N PHE A 315 -16.32 10.38 9.80
CA PHE A 315 -15.97 9.19 10.60
C PHE A 315 -16.84 7.97 10.28
N ASP A 316 -17.93 8.12 9.53
CA ASP A 316 -18.72 7.03 8.97
C ASP A 316 -19.10 7.33 7.52
N PHE A 317 -18.09 7.65 6.71
CA PHE A 317 -18.31 7.97 5.30
C PHE A 317 -19.01 6.78 4.60
N PRO A 318 -20.25 6.96 4.11
CA PRO A 318 -21.08 5.85 3.67
C PRO A 318 -20.61 5.37 2.29
N SER A 319 -20.61 4.06 2.06
CA SER A 319 -20.38 3.51 0.72
C SER A 319 -21.56 3.83 -0.21
N LEU A 320 -21.30 3.88 -1.52
CA LEU A 320 -22.35 4.13 -2.51
C LEU A 320 -23.54 3.16 -2.36
N GLY A 321 -23.26 1.87 -2.10
CA GLY A 321 -24.31 0.88 -1.82
C GLY A 321 -25.14 1.16 -0.56
N LYS A 322 -24.57 1.77 0.48
CA LYS A 322 -25.32 2.22 1.67
C LYS A 322 -26.21 3.41 1.33
N ILE A 323 -25.66 4.40 0.62
CA ILE A 323 -26.39 5.60 0.18
C ILE A 323 -27.63 5.21 -0.63
N LEU A 324 -27.47 4.30 -1.60
CA LEU A 324 -28.56 3.82 -2.46
C LEU A 324 -29.67 3.10 -1.68
N ARG A 325 -29.32 2.38 -0.61
CA ARG A 325 -30.31 1.69 0.24
C ARG A 325 -31.05 2.65 1.16
N GLU A 326 -30.36 3.67 1.67
CA GLU A 326 -30.96 4.68 2.55
C GLU A 326 -31.84 5.65 1.78
N ASN A 327 -31.43 6.03 0.55
CA ASN A 327 -32.15 6.93 -0.36
C ASN A 327 -32.68 8.21 0.33
N ASP A 328 -31.83 8.84 1.14
CA ASP A 328 -32.16 10.07 1.87
C ASP A 328 -32.23 11.25 0.89
N LYS A 329 -33.45 11.61 0.47
CA LYS A 329 -33.69 12.68 -0.52
C LYS A 329 -33.17 14.06 -0.11
N ASN A 330 -32.84 14.27 1.17
CA ASN A 330 -32.21 15.52 1.64
C ASN A 330 -30.69 15.55 1.43
N LYS A 331 -30.09 14.45 0.96
CA LYS A 331 -28.65 14.32 0.75
C LYS A 331 -28.39 13.98 -0.70
N ILE A 332 -28.20 15.00 -1.51
CA ILE A 332 -27.90 14.84 -2.94
C ILE A 332 -26.47 14.34 -3.11
N VAL A 333 -26.33 13.29 -3.90
CA VAL A 333 -25.03 12.66 -4.20
C VAL A 333 -24.86 12.59 -5.71
N TYR A 334 -23.83 13.24 -6.23
CA TYR A 334 -23.43 13.09 -7.62
C TYR A 334 -22.58 11.84 -7.77
N VAL A 335 -22.84 11.05 -8.81
CA VAL A 335 -22.06 9.85 -9.14
C VAL A 335 -21.55 9.90 -10.57
N PHE A 336 -20.34 9.43 -10.76
CA PHE A 336 -19.76 9.11 -12.06
C PHE A 336 -19.80 7.61 -12.29
N THR A 337 -20.53 7.19 -13.32
CA THR A 337 -20.49 5.81 -13.79
C THR A 337 -20.78 5.73 -15.29
N ARG A 338 -20.01 4.90 -15.99
CA ARG A 338 -20.23 4.46 -17.38
C ARG A 338 -20.85 3.06 -17.43
N ASP A 339 -20.88 2.31 -16.32
CA ASP A 339 -21.44 0.96 -16.31
C ASP A 339 -22.95 0.97 -16.60
N GLN A 340 -23.30 0.41 -17.76
CA GLN A 340 -24.65 0.33 -18.26
C GLN A 340 -25.54 -0.65 -17.47
N ASN A 341 -24.96 -1.48 -16.60
CA ASN A 341 -25.66 -2.50 -15.83
C ASN A 341 -26.13 -2.03 -14.45
N VAL A 342 -25.77 -0.80 -14.05
CA VAL A 342 -26.13 -0.25 -12.74
C VAL A 342 -27.48 0.47 -12.82
N SER A 343 -28.29 0.37 -11.76
CA SER A 343 -29.69 0.88 -11.71
C SER A 343 -29.87 2.38 -11.97
N PHE A 344 -28.78 3.16 -11.98
CA PHE A 344 -28.73 4.61 -12.20
C PHE A 344 -27.86 4.86 -13.44
N ARG A 345 -28.47 4.66 -14.60
CA ARG A 345 -27.86 4.74 -15.93
C ARG A 345 -27.39 6.16 -16.23
N ASP A 346 -26.08 6.40 -16.39
CA ASP A 346 -25.60 7.65 -17.01
C ASP A 346 -25.56 7.56 -18.54
N LYS A 347 -26.73 7.63 -19.18
CA LYS A 347 -26.83 7.61 -20.65
C LYS A 347 -26.19 8.84 -21.33
N HIS A 348 -25.91 9.89 -20.56
CA HIS A 348 -25.46 11.17 -21.08
C HIS A 348 -23.93 11.25 -21.12
N ILE A 349 -23.23 10.71 -20.12
CA ILE A 349 -21.76 10.69 -20.09
C ILE A 349 -21.16 10.08 -21.36
N GLU A 350 -21.64 8.91 -21.81
CA GLU A 350 -21.12 8.27 -23.04
C GLU A 350 -21.39 9.12 -24.29
N LYS A 351 -22.55 9.79 -24.33
CA LYS A 351 -22.85 10.76 -25.39
C LYS A 351 -21.88 11.94 -25.34
N TYR A 352 -21.61 12.49 -24.14
CA TYR A 352 -20.70 13.61 -23.97
C TYR A 352 -19.29 13.26 -24.44
N ILE A 353 -18.81 12.07 -24.07
CA ILE A 353 -17.51 11.56 -24.51
C ILE A 353 -17.48 11.43 -26.03
N ALA A 354 -18.53 10.90 -26.65
CA ALA A 354 -18.61 10.77 -28.11
C ALA A 354 -18.64 12.13 -28.82
N ASP A 355 -19.46 13.07 -28.35
CA ASP A 355 -19.58 14.41 -28.93
C ASP A 355 -18.27 15.19 -28.81
N ILE A 356 -17.63 15.19 -27.63
CA ILE A 356 -16.32 15.82 -27.43
C ILE A 356 -15.26 15.15 -28.31
N SER A 357 -15.25 13.82 -28.42
CA SER A 357 -14.29 13.13 -29.30
C SER A 357 -14.42 13.56 -30.77
N ILE A 358 -15.62 13.91 -31.22
CA ILE A 358 -15.84 14.47 -32.56
C ILE A 358 -15.29 15.89 -32.63
N LEU A 359 -15.63 16.75 -31.66
CA LEU A 359 -15.14 18.13 -31.61
C LEU A 359 -13.61 18.22 -31.59
N LEU A 360 -12.95 17.36 -30.80
CA LEU A 360 -11.50 17.29 -30.72
C LEU A 360 -10.85 16.78 -32.02
N ARG A 361 -11.52 15.90 -32.77
CA ARG A 361 -11.05 15.46 -34.11
C ARG A 361 -11.24 16.53 -35.18
N ASP A 362 -12.31 17.29 -35.08
CA ASP A 362 -12.61 18.34 -36.05
C ASP A 362 -11.73 19.58 -35.81
N SER A 363 -11.30 19.83 -34.56
CA SER A 363 -10.31 20.85 -34.24
C SER A 363 -8.88 20.41 -34.57
N ASN A 364 -8.54 19.14 -34.35
CA ASN A 364 -7.20 18.61 -34.53
C ASN A 364 -7.21 17.65 -35.74
N HIS A 365 -6.71 18.07 -36.90
CA HIS A 365 -6.61 17.22 -38.10
C HIS A 365 -5.61 16.03 -37.95
N ILE A 366 -5.59 15.24 -36.85
CA ILE A 366 -4.87 13.96 -36.70
C ILE A 366 -5.57 12.99 -35.72
N SER A 367 -5.49 11.70 -36.06
CA SER A 367 -6.15 10.51 -35.52
C SER A 367 -6.10 10.29 -33.99
N LEU A 368 -7.26 10.29 -33.33
CA LEU A 368 -7.47 9.68 -32.00
C LEU A 368 -7.26 8.16 -32.07
N LYS A 369 -6.06 7.67 -31.72
CA LYS A 369 -5.88 6.27 -31.31
C LYS A 369 -6.44 6.10 -29.90
N THR A 370 -7.52 5.33 -29.82
CA THR A 370 -8.08 4.72 -28.63
C THR A 370 -7.01 4.17 -27.69
N SER A 371 -7.06 4.60 -26.43
CA SER A 371 -6.58 3.94 -25.21
C SER A 371 -5.27 3.13 -25.32
N MET A 372 -4.16 3.70 -24.87
CA MET A 372 -3.02 2.92 -24.39
C MET A 372 -2.72 3.23 -22.93
N PRO A 373 -2.47 2.21 -22.08
CA PRO A 373 -1.92 2.42 -20.75
C PRO A 373 -0.47 2.91 -20.85
N MET A 374 -0.09 3.81 -19.95
CA MET A 374 1.19 4.53 -19.87
C MET A 374 2.45 3.67 -19.61
N SER A 375 2.53 2.42 -20.08
CA SER A 375 3.68 1.54 -19.85
C SER A 375 4.50 1.16 -21.09
N GLU A 376 4.19 1.68 -22.29
CA GLU A 376 4.90 1.28 -23.53
C GLU A 376 5.39 2.46 -24.40
N HIS A 377 5.83 3.57 -23.78
CA HIS A 377 6.51 4.65 -24.52
C HIS A 377 7.97 4.32 -24.93
N SER A 378 8.51 3.16 -24.55
CA SER A 378 9.95 2.88 -24.71
C SER A 378 10.39 2.29 -26.06
N LEU A 379 9.52 2.12 -27.06
CA LEU A 379 9.88 1.34 -28.27
C LEU A 379 9.60 1.99 -29.63
N LEU A 380 9.13 3.23 -29.72
CA LEU A 380 8.90 3.88 -31.02
C LEU A 380 9.42 5.31 -31.05
N LEU A 381 10.74 5.49 -31.11
CA LEU A 381 11.36 6.73 -31.58
C LEU A 381 12.70 6.40 -32.26
N SER A 382 12.67 6.18 -33.57
CA SER A 382 13.87 6.00 -34.40
C SER A 382 14.14 7.18 -35.35
N ASN A 383 13.35 8.27 -35.28
CA ASN A 383 13.58 9.50 -36.02
C ASN A 383 13.42 10.74 -35.12
N PRO A 384 14.47 11.54 -34.88
CA PRO A 384 14.43 12.71 -33.99
C PRO A 384 13.69 13.93 -34.59
N GLU A 385 13.59 14.05 -35.92
CA GLU A 385 12.91 15.20 -36.56
C GLU A 385 11.37 15.04 -36.55
N GLU A 386 10.83 13.82 -36.59
CA GLU A 386 9.39 13.55 -36.50
C GLU A 386 8.88 13.59 -35.05
N SER A 387 9.74 13.33 -34.05
CA SER A 387 9.38 13.41 -32.63
C SER A 387 9.21 14.84 -32.14
N GLU A 388 10.07 15.77 -32.57
CA GLU A 388 9.98 17.17 -32.16
C GLU A 388 8.73 17.86 -32.75
N GLN A 389 8.34 17.50 -33.98
CA GLN A 389 7.14 18.02 -34.63
C GLN A 389 5.85 17.44 -34.02
N PHE A 390 5.86 16.15 -33.67
CA PHE A 390 4.74 15.48 -32.99
C PHE A 390 4.54 16.00 -31.55
N ASP A 391 5.61 16.26 -30.81
CA ASP A 391 5.54 16.77 -29.43
C ASP A 391 5.04 18.23 -29.37
N VAL A 392 5.39 19.08 -30.35
CA VAL A 392 4.90 20.47 -30.44
C VAL A 392 3.44 20.54 -30.86
N GLU A 393 3.02 19.71 -31.83
CA GLU A 393 1.61 19.63 -32.29
C GLU A 393 0.69 19.06 -31.20
N MET A 394 1.19 18.12 -30.38
CA MET A 394 0.45 17.58 -29.24
C MET A 394 0.25 18.60 -28.09
N LYS A 395 1.21 19.51 -27.87
CA LYS A 395 1.17 20.53 -26.79
C LYS A 395 0.29 21.75 -27.09
N LEU A 396 0.27 22.26 -28.33
CA LEU A 396 -0.60 23.37 -28.73
C LEU A 396 -2.09 22.97 -28.70
N ASN A 397 -2.38 21.68 -28.93
CA ASN A 397 -3.73 21.12 -28.88
C ASN A 397 -4.28 21.06 -27.46
N MET A 398 -3.46 20.85 -26.43
CA MET A 398 -3.97 20.67 -25.06
C MET A 398 -4.75 21.88 -24.53
N LYS A 399 -4.29 23.11 -24.77
CA LYS A 399 -5.03 24.31 -24.35
C LYS A 399 -6.38 24.41 -25.06
N GLN A 400 -6.39 24.18 -26.38
CA GLN A 400 -7.60 24.21 -27.19
C GLN A 400 -8.56 23.10 -26.81
N ASP A 401 -8.06 21.89 -26.57
CA ASP A 401 -8.85 20.75 -26.12
C ASP A 401 -9.54 21.04 -24.78
N LEU A 402 -8.81 21.64 -23.83
CA LEU A 402 -9.37 22.07 -22.55
C LEU A 402 -10.43 23.17 -22.71
N GLU A 403 -10.24 24.13 -23.62
CA GLU A 403 -11.24 25.14 -23.95
C GLU A 403 -12.49 24.53 -24.61
N ILE A 404 -12.32 23.51 -25.47
CA ILE A 404 -13.42 22.74 -26.08
C ILE A 404 -14.20 22.00 -25.00
N ILE A 405 -13.53 21.29 -24.09
CA ILE A 405 -14.18 20.58 -22.98
C ILE A 405 -14.91 21.57 -22.07
N ALA A 406 -14.29 22.69 -21.71
CA ALA A 406 -14.90 23.72 -20.87
C ALA A 406 -16.16 24.31 -21.52
N THR A 407 -16.08 24.61 -22.81
CA THR A 407 -17.21 25.09 -23.62
C THR A 407 -18.33 24.06 -23.67
N TYR A 408 -17.99 22.79 -23.89
CA TYR A 408 -18.96 21.71 -23.92
C TYR A 408 -19.67 21.56 -22.56
N VAL A 409 -18.93 21.52 -21.45
CA VAL A 409 -19.48 21.43 -20.08
C VAL A 409 -20.45 22.56 -19.82
N ARG A 410 -20.06 23.82 -20.10
CA ARG A 410 -20.94 24.97 -19.91
C ARG A 410 -22.23 24.83 -20.72
N ASN A 411 -22.13 24.45 -21.99
CA ASN A 411 -23.29 24.30 -22.87
C ASN A 411 -24.21 23.15 -22.43
N GLN A 412 -23.69 22.07 -21.84
CA GLN A 412 -24.52 20.99 -21.30
C GLN A 412 -25.21 21.33 -19.97
N MET A 413 -24.73 22.35 -19.24
CA MET A 413 -25.16 22.69 -17.88
C MET A 413 -25.78 24.09 -17.74
N ILE A 414 -26.27 24.66 -18.84
CA ILE A 414 -26.96 25.97 -18.86
C ILE A 414 -28.50 25.86 -18.83
N GLY A 415 -29.05 24.66 -19.07
CA GLY A 415 -30.49 24.43 -19.24
C GLY A 415 -30.95 24.48 -20.70
N HIS A 416 -32.28 24.37 -20.91
CA HIS A 416 -32.92 24.44 -22.23
C HIS A 416 -33.34 25.86 -22.63
N GLU A 417 -33.36 26.80 -21.69
CA GLU A 417 -33.70 28.20 -21.90
C GLU A 417 -32.44 29.06 -21.74
N ASP A 418 -32.33 30.16 -22.51
CA ASP A 418 -31.29 31.19 -22.32
C ASP A 418 -31.58 31.93 -20.99
N HIS A 419 -31.29 31.28 -19.86
CA HIS A 419 -31.31 31.93 -18.57
C HIS A 419 -30.09 32.85 -18.48
N ASP A 420 -30.33 34.16 -18.41
CA ASP A 420 -29.28 35.17 -18.27
C ASP A 420 -28.44 34.96 -16.98
N GLN A 421 -29.03 34.33 -15.94
CA GLN A 421 -28.36 33.94 -14.70
C GLN A 421 -28.96 32.64 -14.14
N ILE A 422 -28.11 31.66 -13.83
CA ILE A 422 -28.49 30.47 -13.07
C ILE A 422 -28.22 30.77 -11.60
N ASP A 423 -29.23 30.61 -10.75
CA ASP A 423 -29.12 30.74 -9.30
C ASP A 423 -29.33 29.39 -8.60
N GLN A 424 -29.31 29.43 -7.26
CA GLN A 424 -29.47 28.23 -6.44
C GLN A 424 -30.89 27.66 -6.54
N ASP A 425 -31.90 28.51 -6.65
CA ASP A 425 -33.30 28.08 -6.68
C ASP A 425 -33.59 27.28 -7.97
N LEU A 426 -33.10 27.74 -9.12
CA LEU A 426 -33.18 27.01 -10.40
C LEU A 426 -32.43 25.68 -10.36
N LEU A 427 -31.27 25.63 -9.71
CA LEU A 427 -30.54 24.38 -9.52
C LEU A 427 -31.33 23.41 -8.63
N ASP A 428 -31.88 23.89 -7.52
CA ASP A 428 -32.62 23.06 -6.57
C ASP A 428 -33.90 22.48 -7.22
N GLU A 429 -34.65 23.30 -7.97
CA GLU A 429 -35.81 22.84 -8.75
C GLU A 429 -35.43 21.76 -9.78
N HIS A 430 -34.34 21.97 -10.52
CA HIS A 430 -33.83 21.00 -11.50
C HIS A 430 -33.40 19.68 -10.84
N LEU A 431 -32.73 19.75 -9.69
CA LEU A 431 -32.31 18.55 -8.95
C LEU A 431 -33.52 17.81 -8.37
N GLU A 432 -34.54 18.51 -7.87
CA GLU A 432 -35.80 17.91 -7.40
C GLU A 432 -36.53 17.17 -8.52
N GLU A 433 -36.52 17.71 -9.75
CA GLU A 433 -37.07 17.04 -10.93
C GLU A 433 -36.32 15.72 -11.19
N ILE A 434 -34.98 15.75 -11.23
CA ILE A 434 -34.17 14.54 -11.45
C ILE A 434 -34.44 13.50 -10.35
N ILE A 435 -34.45 13.92 -9.08
CA ILE A 435 -34.70 13.04 -7.93
C ILE A 435 -36.07 12.40 -8.03
N THR A 436 -37.07 13.15 -8.50
CA THR A 436 -38.44 12.66 -8.70
C THR A 436 -38.52 11.67 -9.85
N GLU A 437 -37.89 11.97 -10.99
CA GLU A 437 -37.84 11.10 -12.17
C GLU A 437 -37.13 9.77 -11.86
N HIS A 438 -35.99 9.83 -11.18
CA HIS A 438 -35.16 8.66 -10.87
C HIS A 438 -35.58 7.95 -9.57
N ASN A 439 -36.44 8.59 -8.77
CA ASN A 439 -36.78 8.19 -7.41
C ASN A 439 -35.55 7.87 -6.54
N SER A 440 -34.48 8.67 -6.69
CA SER A 440 -33.17 8.43 -6.09
C SER A 440 -32.50 9.76 -5.75
N ASN A 441 -31.86 9.84 -4.58
CA ASN A 441 -30.99 10.96 -4.19
C ASN A 441 -29.58 10.87 -4.80
N VAL A 442 -29.25 9.74 -5.43
CA VAL A 442 -28.03 9.54 -6.21
C VAL A 442 -28.31 9.93 -7.66
N ILE A 443 -27.62 10.97 -8.12
CA ILE A 443 -27.80 11.60 -9.42
C ILE A 443 -26.54 11.36 -10.26
N PRO A 444 -26.63 10.68 -11.41
CA PRO A 444 -25.51 10.62 -12.34
C PRO A 444 -25.20 12.02 -12.88
N ILE A 445 -23.93 12.44 -12.83
CA ILE A 445 -23.55 13.82 -13.15
C ILE A 445 -23.96 14.25 -14.57
N GLY A 446 -24.03 13.32 -15.53
CA GLY A 446 -24.47 13.61 -16.89
C GLY A 446 -25.96 13.98 -17.01
N HIS A 447 -26.77 13.71 -15.98
CA HIS A 447 -28.19 14.10 -15.94
C HIS A 447 -28.40 15.54 -15.51
N VAL A 448 -27.42 16.16 -14.85
CA VAL A 448 -27.50 17.56 -14.44
C VAL A 448 -27.37 18.47 -15.67
N LYS A 449 -28.45 19.21 -15.99
CA LYS A 449 -28.55 20.14 -17.13
C LYS A 449 -28.52 21.60 -16.73
N ILE A 450 -28.82 21.90 -15.48
CA ILE A 450 -28.65 23.21 -14.86
C ILE A 450 -27.63 23.00 -13.75
N GLY A 451 -26.47 23.64 -13.85
CA GLY A 451 -25.37 23.47 -12.90
C GLY A 451 -24.72 24.80 -12.55
N LEU A 452 -24.38 24.96 -11.27
CA LEU A 452 -23.55 26.06 -10.78
C LEU A 452 -22.07 25.67 -10.87
N GLN A 453 -21.21 26.41 -10.17
CA GLN A 453 -19.77 26.21 -10.19
C GLN A 453 -19.37 24.77 -9.82
N PHE A 454 -19.97 24.20 -8.78
CA PHE A 454 -19.58 22.88 -8.31
C PHE A 454 -19.91 21.77 -9.30
N GLU A 455 -21.15 21.76 -9.82
CA GLU A 455 -21.61 20.76 -10.78
C GLU A 455 -20.78 20.82 -12.07
N ARG A 456 -20.50 22.04 -12.56
CA ARG A 456 -19.67 22.27 -13.75
C ARG A 456 -18.24 21.82 -13.53
N SER A 457 -17.62 22.19 -12.40
CA SER A 457 -16.25 21.80 -12.10
C SER A 457 -16.09 20.29 -11.90
N LEU A 458 -17.10 19.64 -11.32
CA LEU A 458 -17.14 18.19 -11.17
C LEU A 458 -17.21 17.51 -12.54
N LEU A 459 -18.13 17.93 -13.42
CA LEU A 459 -18.25 17.36 -14.76
C LEU A 459 -16.98 17.60 -15.59
N PHE A 460 -16.40 18.80 -15.50
CA PHE A 460 -15.14 19.13 -16.18
C PHE A 460 -13.99 18.23 -15.72
N LYS A 461 -13.82 18.03 -14.41
CA LYS A 461 -12.81 17.10 -13.87
C LYS A 461 -12.99 15.68 -14.42
N ILE A 462 -14.22 15.18 -14.39
CA ILE A 462 -14.53 13.82 -14.88
C ILE A 462 -14.19 13.68 -16.36
N LEU A 463 -14.56 14.65 -17.19
CA LEU A 463 -14.26 14.62 -18.63
C LEU A 463 -12.76 14.73 -18.89
N CYS A 464 -12.04 15.63 -18.20
CA CYS A 464 -10.59 15.70 -18.28
C CYS A 464 -9.92 14.38 -17.93
N ASP A 465 -10.37 13.71 -16.85
CA ASP A 465 -9.88 12.39 -16.46
C ASP A 465 -10.18 11.31 -17.52
N VAL A 466 -11.34 11.38 -18.19
CA VAL A 466 -11.69 10.48 -19.30
C VAL A 466 -10.72 10.63 -20.47
N PHE A 467 -10.39 11.87 -20.84
CA PHE A 467 -9.53 12.19 -21.98
C PHE A 467 -8.03 12.22 -21.63
N GLY A 468 -7.68 12.09 -20.35
CA GLY A 468 -6.29 12.05 -19.89
C GLY A 468 -5.64 13.42 -19.68
N TYR A 469 -6.42 14.48 -19.53
CA TYR A 469 -5.88 15.82 -19.25
C TYR A 469 -5.72 16.05 -17.73
N PRO A 470 -4.54 16.50 -17.25
CA PRO A 470 -4.31 16.79 -15.84
C PRO A 470 -5.17 17.96 -15.36
N CYS A 471 -6.05 17.67 -14.40
CA CYS A 471 -7.03 18.60 -13.89
C CYS A 471 -7.23 18.40 -12.39
N THR A 472 -7.28 19.48 -11.60
CA THR A 472 -7.69 19.43 -10.21
C THR A 472 -9.20 19.57 -10.06
N LEU A 473 -9.74 19.20 -8.91
CA LEU A 473 -11.08 19.59 -8.48
C LEU A 473 -10.96 20.19 -7.09
N VAL A 474 -11.32 21.47 -6.94
CA VAL A 474 -11.24 22.19 -5.67
C VAL A 474 -12.62 22.67 -5.27
N ARG A 475 -12.99 22.41 -4.02
CA ARG A 475 -14.14 22.98 -3.34
C ARG A 475 -13.63 23.91 -2.24
N ASP A 476 -13.69 25.21 -2.48
CA ASP A 476 -13.33 26.21 -1.47
C ASP A 476 -14.56 26.53 -0.61
N GLU A 477 -14.64 25.91 0.56
CA GLU A 477 -15.73 26.17 1.52
C GLU A 477 -15.72 27.59 2.09
N TYR A 478 -14.56 28.26 2.13
CA TYR A 478 -14.46 29.62 2.66
C TYR A 478 -15.00 30.65 1.67
N GLN A 479 -14.70 30.46 0.38
CA GLN A 479 -15.18 31.32 -0.68
C GLN A 479 -16.54 30.88 -1.23
N ASN A 480 -17.04 29.71 -0.81
CA ASN A 480 -18.21 29.04 -1.38
C ASN A 480 -18.09 28.89 -2.91
N MET A 481 -16.87 28.60 -3.37
CA MET A 481 -16.52 28.47 -4.77
C MET A 481 -16.08 27.04 -5.07
N SER A 482 -16.27 26.60 -6.29
CA SER A 482 -15.64 25.37 -6.79
C SER A 482 -15.02 25.62 -8.14
N TYR A 483 -13.83 25.08 -8.36
CA TYR A 483 -13.06 25.37 -9.55
C TYR A 483 -12.11 24.23 -9.90
N ASN A 484 -11.57 24.30 -11.12
CA ASN A 484 -10.53 23.43 -11.59
C ASN A 484 -9.27 24.24 -11.90
N GLN A 485 -8.12 23.61 -11.69
CA GLN A 485 -6.84 24.09 -12.18
C GLN A 485 -6.28 23.06 -13.13
N VAL A 486 -5.63 23.54 -14.19
CA VAL A 486 -5.00 22.70 -15.22
C VAL A 486 -3.56 23.14 -15.39
N CYS A 487 -2.72 22.19 -15.73
CA CYS A 487 -1.29 22.36 -15.93
C CYS A 487 -0.99 22.12 -17.41
N ILE A 488 -0.40 23.09 -18.09
CA ILE A 488 -0.04 23.03 -19.51
C ILE A 488 1.48 23.25 -19.61
N ASP A 489 2.19 22.28 -20.17
CA ASP A 489 3.62 22.37 -20.45
C ASP A 489 3.82 23.11 -21.78
N LEU A 490 4.38 24.32 -21.75
CA LEU A 490 4.73 25.08 -22.95
C LEU A 490 6.25 25.01 -23.12
N ASP A 491 6.72 24.47 -24.25
CA ASP A 491 8.12 24.67 -24.65
C ASP A 491 8.21 26.05 -25.32
N ASP A 492 9.03 26.95 -24.76
CA ASP A 492 9.37 28.23 -25.38
C ASP A 492 10.29 27.98 -26.60
N ASN A 493 9.70 27.53 -27.71
CA ASN A 493 10.40 27.28 -28.97
C ASN A 493 10.73 28.55 -29.77
N ASP A 494 10.86 29.71 -29.12
CA ASP A 494 11.26 30.96 -29.78
C ASP A 494 12.64 31.49 -29.35
N ASN A 495 13.29 30.90 -28.34
CA ASN A 495 14.65 31.30 -27.94
C ASN A 495 15.60 30.10 -27.89
N LEU A 496 16.02 29.66 -29.07
CA LEU A 496 17.27 28.91 -29.21
C LEU A 496 18.37 29.71 -28.51
N MET A 497 19.00 29.12 -27.48
CA MET A 497 20.14 29.60 -26.69
C MET A 497 19.83 30.08 -25.24
N GLN A 498 19.23 29.25 -24.38
CA GLN A 498 19.61 29.12 -22.95
C GLN A 498 18.89 27.94 -22.29
N ASP A 499 19.57 27.23 -21.38
CA ASP A 499 19.17 26.00 -20.68
C ASP A 499 17.65 25.75 -20.55
N ASN A 500 17.15 24.76 -21.31
CA ASN A 500 15.73 24.38 -21.42
C ASN A 500 15.18 23.79 -20.11
N ALA A 501 14.72 24.65 -19.19
CA ALA A 501 13.76 24.26 -18.18
C ALA A 501 12.36 24.24 -18.82
N ARG A 502 11.71 23.06 -18.89
CA ARG A 502 10.31 22.94 -19.29
C ARG A 502 9.46 23.87 -18.43
N GLN A 503 8.77 24.84 -19.03
CA GLN A 503 7.98 25.80 -18.28
C GLN A 503 6.54 25.32 -18.19
N VAL A 504 6.17 24.90 -16.98
CA VAL A 504 4.80 24.48 -16.67
C VAL A 504 3.96 25.69 -16.29
N PHE A 505 2.88 25.93 -17.03
CA PHE A 505 1.93 27.00 -16.76
C PHE A 505 0.66 26.45 -16.12
N TYR A 506 0.23 27.07 -15.03
CA TYR A 506 -1.02 26.72 -14.36
C TYR A 506 -2.13 27.70 -14.72
N TYR A 507 -3.31 27.18 -15.02
CA TYR A 507 -4.49 27.98 -15.36
C TYR A 507 -5.63 27.63 -14.40
N HIS A 508 -6.40 28.64 -14.03
CA HIS A 508 -7.72 28.48 -13.45
C HIS A 508 -8.76 28.35 -14.57
N VAL A 509 -9.65 27.38 -14.47
CA VAL A 509 -10.72 27.16 -15.46
C VAL A 509 -11.98 27.88 -15.01
N ASP A 510 -12.31 29.00 -15.66
CA ASP A 510 -13.56 29.70 -15.44
C ASP A 510 -14.68 29.11 -16.33
N LEU A 511 -15.52 28.28 -15.71
CA LEU A 511 -16.68 27.63 -16.33
C LEU A 511 -17.96 28.47 -16.23
N MET A 512 -17.90 29.65 -15.60
CA MET A 512 -19.05 30.54 -15.42
C MET A 512 -19.11 31.63 -16.49
N SER A 513 -17.96 32.04 -17.04
CA SER A 513 -17.86 33.00 -18.14
C SER A 513 -18.47 32.50 -19.47
N ASN A 514 -18.85 33.45 -20.34
CA ASN A 514 -19.31 33.20 -21.72
C ASN A 514 -18.44 33.95 -22.75
N PRO A 515 -17.58 33.25 -23.52
CA PRO A 515 -17.24 31.83 -23.41
C PRO A 515 -16.45 31.51 -22.13
N PRO A 516 -16.34 30.23 -21.73
CA PRO A 516 -15.42 29.80 -20.67
C PRO A 516 -13.98 30.20 -20.98
N GLN A 517 -13.17 30.43 -19.94
CA GLN A 517 -11.81 30.93 -20.10
C GLN A 517 -10.80 30.17 -19.23
N LEU A 518 -9.61 29.97 -19.78
CA LEU A 518 -8.43 29.54 -19.02
C LEU A 518 -7.67 30.79 -18.58
N ILE A 519 -7.75 31.11 -17.29
CA ILE A 519 -7.13 32.30 -16.69
C ILE A 519 -5.73 31.91 -16.17
N PRO A 520 -4.64 32.48 -16.70
CA PRO A 520 -3.29 32.18 -16.21
C PRO A 520 -3.15 32.55 -14.73
N LEU A 521 -2.63 31.62 -13.92
CA LEU A 521 -2.18 31.95 -12.58
C LEU A 521 -0.82 32.64 -12.71
N GLN A 522 -0.79 33.97 -12.56
CA GLN A 522 0.46 34.73 -12.67
C GLN A 522 1.48 34.26 -11.61
N GLY A 523 2.57 33.63 -12.07
CA GLY A 523 3.86 33.50 -11.41
C GLY A 523 3.86 33.09 -9.93
N LEU A 524 3.65 31.80 -9.64
CA LEU A 524 4.49 31.13 -8.63
C LEU A 524 5.70 30.58 -9.39
N SER A 525 6.63 31.47 -9.75
CA SER A 525 8.01 31.03 -9.96
C SER A 525 8.48 30.41 -8.64
N GLU A 526 8.94 29.16 -8.69
CA GLU A 526 9.56 28.47 -7.54
C GLU A 526 10.60 29.34 -6.81
#